data_AF-A0A6G3UCB6-F1
#
_entry.id   AF-A0A6G3UCB6-F1
#
_cell.length_a   1.000
_cell.length_b   1.000
_cell.length_c   1.000
_cell.angle_alpha   90.00
_cell.angle_beta   90.00
_cell.angle_gamma   90.00
#
_symmetry.space_group_name_H-M   'P 1'
#
loop_
_entity.id
_entity.type
_entity.pdbx_description
1 polymer ?
#
loop_
_entity_poly.entity_id
_entity_poly.type
_entity_poly.pdbx_seq_one_letter_code
_entity_poly.pdbx_strand_id
1 'polypeptide(L)' 'MRAGVLGLALLTAVATPATAAPAAPAPAGRAAAGSGALSPTVEEQRLDRAAPREILRRSGFDDVAPDFARA' A
#
# COMPACT_ATOMS: atom_id res chain seq x y z
N MET A 1 -28.63 11.10 -26.02
CA MET A 1 -29.13 10.27 -24.91
C MET A 1 -28.11 9.29 -24.31
N ARG A 2 -27.03 8.86 -24.99
CA ARG A 2 -26.07 7.88 -24.41
C ARG A 2 -25.10 8.44 -23.36
N ALA A 3 -24.70 9.71 -23.48
CA ALA A 3 -23.80 10.36 -22.53
C ALA A 3 -24.43 10.61 -21.14
N GLY A 4 -25.74 10.88 -21.09
CA GLY A 4 -26.45 11.11 -19.82
C GLY A 4 -26.57 9.86 -18.96
N VAL A 5 -26.73 8.68 -19.59
CA VAL A 5 -26.80 7.39 -18.89
C VAL A 5 -25.44 6.99 -18.33
N LEU A 6 -24.35 7.23 -19.08
CA LEU A 6 -22.99 6.95 -18.64
C LEU A 6 -22.57 7.86 -17.46
N GLY A 7 -22.97 9.14 -17.47
CA GLY A 7 -22.72 10.06 -16.36
C GLY A 7 -23.43 9.65 -15.07
N LEU A 8 -24.68 9.19 -15.16
CA LEU A 8 -25.45 8.72 -14.00
C LEU A 8 -24.86 7.43 -13.40
N ALA A 9 -24.32 6.53 -14.23
CA ALA A 9 -23.68 5.29 -13.79
C ALA A 9 -22.35 5.53 -13.05
N LEU A 10 -21.56 6.55 -13.45
CA LEU A 10 -20.34 6.92 -12.73
C LEU A 10 -20.64 7.53 -11.34
N LEU A 11 -21.72 8.31 -11.23
CA LEU A 11 -22.09 8.98 -9.98
C LEU A 11 -22.58 8.02 -8.90
N THR A 12 -23.22 6.90 -9.25
CA THR A 12 -23.68 5.91 -8.25
C THR A 12 -22.57 4.98 -7.74
N ALA A 13 -21.49 4.80 -8.50
CA ALA A 13 -20.34 3.98 -8.07
C ALA A 13 -19.46 4.68 -7.01
N VAL A 14 -19.42 6.02 -7.00
CA VAL A 14 -18.65 6.81 -6.01
C VAL A 14 -19.34 6.87 -4.65
N ALA A 15 -20.64 6.61 -4.59
CA ALA A 15 -21.45 6.76 -3.38
C ALA A 15 -21.59 5.48 -2.54
N THR A 16 -20.89 4.39 -2.87
CA THR A 16 -20.91 3.19 -2.03
C THR A 16 -19.92 3.35 -0.87
N PRO A 17 -20.38 3.56 0.37
CA PRO A 17 -19.48 3.50 1.51
C PRO A 17 -18.97 2.06 1.61
N ALA A 18 -17.67 1.87 1.41
CA ALA A 18 -17.02 0.60 1.69
C ALA A 18 -17.08 0.39 3.21
N THR A 19 -18.01 -0.46 3.67
CA THR A 19 -18.07 -0.89 5.07
C THR A 19 -16.74 -1.57 5.41
N ALA A 20 -15.93 -0.92 6.24
CA ALA A 20 -14.69 -1.52 6.74
C ALA A 20 -15.01 -2.77 7.56
N ALA A 21 -14.48 -3.92 7.15
CA ALA A 21 -14.52 -5.13 7.95
C ALA A 21 -13.72 -4.93 9.25
N PRO A 22 -14.15 -5.50 10.39
CA PRO A 22 -13.38 -5.43 11.61
C PRO A 22 -12.03 -6.10 11.43
N ALA A 23 -10.95 -5.39 11.76
CA ALA A 23 -9.60 -5.94 11.74
C ALA A 23 -9.51 -7.09 12.75
N ALA A 24 -9.11 -8.27 12.29
CA ALA A 24 -8.74 -9.37 13.17
C ALA A 24 -7.54 -8.93 14.05
N PRO A 25 -7.46 -9.37 15.31
CA PRO A 25 -6.34 -9.02 16.17
C PRO A 25 -5.04 -9.54 15.54
N ALA A 26 -4.14 -8.61 15.21
CA ALA A 26 -2.81 -8.94 14.75
C ALA A 26 -2.08 -9.72 15.87
N PRO A 27 -1.35 -10.79 15.54
CA PRO A 27 -0.54 -11.49 16.53
C PRO A 27 0.43 -10.49 17.19
N ALA A 28 0.46 -10.54 18.53
CA ALA A 28 1.26 -9.65 19.34
C ALA A 28 2.75 -9.72 18.92
N GLY A 29 3.28 -8.55 18.56
CA GLY A 29 4.69 -8.19 18.54
C GLY A 29 5.69 -9.27 18.14
N ARG A 30 6.08 -9.30 16.87
CA ARG A 30 7.42 -9.81 16.54
C ARG A 30 8.43 -8.78 17.01
N ALA A 31 8.85 -8.92 18.26
CA ALA A 31 9.98 -8.17 18.81
C ALA A 31 11.17 -8.33 17.87
N ALA A 32 11.80 -7.21 17.52
CA ALA A 32 13.04 -7.16 16.78
C ALA A 32 14.12 -7.93 17.56
N ALA A 33 14.41 -9.17 17.14
CA ALA A 33 15.51 -9.95 17.67
C ALA A 33 16.05 -10.88 16.58
N GLY A 34 17.24 -10.56 16.09
CA GLY A 34 18.13 -11.48 15.38
C GLY A 34 17.95 -11.50 13.87
N SER A 35 19.07 -11.30 13.16
CA SER A 35 19.24 -11.36 11.71
C SER A 35 18.94 -12.75 11.11
N GLY A 36 17.70 -13.22 11.23
CA GLY A 36 17.12 -14.13 10.26
C GLY A 36 16.45 -13.27 9.20
N ALA A 37 17.21 -12.78 8.21
CA ALA A 37 16.62 -12.11 7.07
C ALA A 37 15.65 -13.09 6.41
N LEU A 38 14.35 -12.88 6.62
CA LEU A 38 13.33 -13.63 5.93
C LEU A 38 13.53 -13.40 4.45
N SER A 39 13.36 -14.45 3.64
CA SER A 39 13.33 -14.27 2.20
C SER A 39 12.23 -13.26 1.85
N PRO A 40 12.54 -12.21 1.08
CA PRO A 40 11.55 -11.21 0.71
C PRO A 40 10.41 -11.89 -0.04
N THR A 41 9.20 -11.45 0.25
CA THR A 41 8.01 -11.88 -0.47
C THR A 41 8.13 -11.51 -1.95
N VAL A 42 7.33 -12.16 -2.79
CA VAL A 42 7.27 -11.82 -4.23
C VAL A 42 6.88 -10.34 -4.43
N GLU A 43 6.00 -9.81 -3.59
CA GLU A 43 5.57 -8.42 -3.66
C GLU A 43 6.69 -7.44 -3.28
N GLU A 44 7.50 -7.76 -2.28
CA GLU A 44 8.68 -6.97 -1.92
C GLU A 44 9.73 -7.01 -3.03
N GLN A 45 9.96 -8.16 -3.66
CA GLN A 45 10.88 -8.27 -4.81
C GLN A 45 10.40 -7.46 -6.03
N ARG A 46 9.08 -7.26 -6.20
CA ARG A 46 8.56 -6.39 -7.28
C ARG A 46 8.99 -4.94 -7.08
N LEU A 47 9.28 -4.51 -5.85
CA LEU A 47 9.67 -3.14 -5.52
C LEU A 47 11.05 -2.77 -6.08
N ASP A 48 11.91 -3.75 -6.35
CA ASP A 48 13.25 -3.53 -6.92
C ASP A 48 13.23 -3.21 -8.42
N ARG A 49 12.07 -3.34 -9.08
CA ARG A 49 11.94 -3.02 -10.50
C ARG A 49 12.04 -1.51 -10.75
N ALA A 50 12.45 -1.16 -11.97
CA ALA A 50 12.71 0.23 -12.35
C ALA A 50 11.51 1.17 -12.12
N ALA A 51 10.30 0.78 -12.53
CA ALA A 51 9.11 1.62 -12.40
C ALA A 51 8.70 1.86 -10.93
N PRO A 52 8.56 0.83 -10.07
CA PRO A 52 8.34 1.04 -8.63
C PRO A 52 9.41 1.90 -7.95
N ARG A 53 10.70 1.70 -8.26
CA ARG A 53 11.80 2.53 -7.71
C ARG A 53 11.66 4.00 -8.10
N GLU A 54 11.24 4.29 -9.34
CA GLU A 54 11.03 5.67 -9.79
C GLU A 54 9.86 6.34 -9.07
N ILE A 55 8.78 5.60 -8.81
CA ILE A 55 7.64 6.12 -8.05
C ILE A 55 8.09 6.51 -6.63
N LEU A 56 8.87 5.65 -5.96
CA LEU A 56 9.39 5.92 -4.61
C LEU A 56 10.30 7.15 -4.55
N ARG A 57 11.19 7.31 -5.54
CA ARG A 57 12.04 8.52 -5.60
C ARG A 57 11.21 9.79 -5.76
N ARG A 58 10.21 9.76 -6.65
CA ARG A 58 9.37 10.93 -6.93
C ARG A 58 8.36 11.25 -5.83
N SER A 59 8.04 10.29 -4.97
CA SER A 59 7.13 10.52 -3.84
C SER A 59 7.80 11.20 -2.64
N GLY A 60 9.14 11.34 -2.65
CA GLY A 60 9.89 11.88 -1.51
C GLY A 60 10.06 10.88 -0.37
N PHE A 61 9.82 9.59 -0.61
CA PHE A 61 9.91 8.57 0.44
C PHE A 61 11.34 8.34 0.94
N ASP A 62 12.35 8.59 0.09
CA ASP A 62 13.76 8.46 0.45
C ASP A 62 14.18 9.39 1.61
N ASP A 63 13.51 10.54 1.76
CA ASP A 63 13.83 11.51 2.82
C ASP A 63 13.34 11.05 4.20
N VAL A 64 12.27 10.25 4.26
CA VAL A 64 11.65 9.77 5.51
C VAL A 64 12.02 8.32 5.85
N ALA A 65 12.46 7.52 4.87
CA ALA A 65 12.81 6.11 5.05
C ALA A 65 13.83 5.87 6.19
N PRO A 66 14.89 6.68 6.37
CA PRO A 66 15.86 6.48 7.46
C PRO A 66 15.25 6.59 8.86
N ASP A 67 14.15 7.33 9.03
CA ASP A 67 13.51 7.52 10.34
C ASP A 67 12.77 6.26 10.80
N PHE A 68 12.20 5.49 9.87
CA PHE A 68 11.60 4.19 10.18
C PHE A 68 12.63 3.16 10.65
N ALA A 69 13.90 3.28 10.24
CA ALA A 69 14.97 2.38 10.65
C ALA A 69 15.56 2.70 12.04
N ARG A 70 15.23 3.88 12.60
CA ARG A 70 15.75 4.33 13.91
C ARG A 70 14.81 4.04 15.08
N ALA A 71 13.58 3.61 14.82
CA ALA A 71 12.55 3.32 15.83
C ALA A 71 12.81 2.02 16.60
#